data_AF-A0A3D8GLE9-F1
#
_entry.id   AF-A0A3D8GLE9-F1
#
_cell.length_a   1.000
_cell.length_b   1.000
_cell.length_c   1.000
_cell.angle_alpha   90.00
_cell.angle_beta   90.00
_cell.angle_gamma   90.00
#
_symmetry.space_group_name_H-M   'P 1'
#
loop_
_entity.id
_entity.type
_entity.pdbx_description
1 polymer ?
#
loop_
_entity_poly.entity_id
_entity_poly.type
_entity_poly.pdbx_seq_one_letter_code
_entity_poly.pdbx_strand_id
1 'polypeptide(L)'
;MEGISIISMLLTAVFALGCLYLVLMPLFKEESFLDHTRKSQSNGATKEALLTTLNEIEFEFKMDKLSESDYRQLKRQYESQVAKLMREEETPSQKAIDSDLMAEVEREIEASMQKRKKGDGK
;
A
#
# COMPACT_ATOMS: atom_id res chain seq x y z
N MET A 1 -3.10 -28.26 -49.96
CA MET A 1 -3.34 -28.88 -48.64
C MET A 1 -2.29 -28.47 -47.61
N GLU A 2 -1.01 -28.33 -47.99
CA GLU A 2 0.08 -27.99 -47.05
C GLU A 2 -0.04 -26.60 -46.40
N GLY A 3 -0.43 -25.57 -47.17
CA GLY A 3 -0.59 -24.20 -46.62
C GLY A 3 -1.63 -24.07 -45.51
N ILE A 4 -2.74 -24.81 -45.61
CA ILE A 4 -3.80 -24.84 -44.58
C ILE A 4 -3.27 -25.51 -43.30
N SER A 5 -2.44 -26.54 -43.45
CA SER A 5 -1.80 -27.23 -42.32
C SER A 5 -0.81 -26.32 -41.59
N ILE A 6 0.03 -25.57 -42.33
CA ILE A 6 0.97 -24.60 -41.74
C ILE A 6 0.25 -23.48 -40.99
N ILE A 7 -0.83 -22.94 -41.56
CA ILE A 7 -1.65 -21.88 -40.92
C ILE A 7 -2.28 -22.42 -39.63
N SER A 8 -2.82 -23.64 -39.65
CA SER A 8 -3.41 -24.24 -38.45
C SER A 8 -2.37 -24.46 -37.35
N MET A 9 -1.16 -24.91 -37.71
CA MET A 9 -0.07 -25.15 -36.78
C MET A 9 0.44 -23.85 -36.13
N LEU A 10 0.54 -22.77 -36.90
CA LEU A 10 0.90 -21.44 -36.39
C LEU A 10 -0.16 -20.89 -35.43
N LEU A 11 -1.43 -21.06 -35.77
CA LEU A 11 -2.54 -20.57 -34.94
C LEU A 11 -2.59 -21.30 -33.59
N THR A 12 -2.38 -22.62 -33.59
CA THR A 12 -2.26 -23.41 -32.36
C THR A 12 -1.04 -22.99 -31.53
N ALA A 13 0.11 -22.73 -32.16
CA ALA A 13 1.32 -22.29 -31.46
C ALA A 13 1.13 -20.93 -30.76
N VAL A 14 0.54 -19.95 -31.45
CA VAL A 14 0.23 -18.63 -30.86
C VAL A 14 -0.75 -18.77 -29.69
N PHE A 15 -1.77 -19.62 -29.83
CA PHE A 15 -2.74 -19.85 -28.77
C PHE A 15 -2.09 -20.50 -27.54
N ALA A 16 -1.25 -21.51 -27.75
CA ALA A 16 -0.51 -22.18 -26.68
C ALA A 16 0.44 -21.22 -25.96
N LEU A 17 1.17 -20.38 -26.69
CA LEU A 17 2.05 -19.36 -26.12
C LEU A 17 1.27 -18.28 -25.37
N GLY A 18 0.11 -17.87 -25.87
CA GLY A 18 -0.78 -16.92 -25.20
C GLY A 18 -1.31 -17.49 -23.88
N CYS A 19 -1.77 -18.74 -23.86
CA CYS A 19 -2.19 -19.42 -22.64
C CYS A 19 -1.02 -19.55 -21.65
N LEU A 20 0.17 -19.94 -22.13
CA LEU A 20 1.37 -20.04 -21.30
C LEU A 20 1.73 -18.68 -20.69
N TYR A 21 1.67 -17.61 -21.49
CA TYR A 21 1.93 -16.26 -21.02
C TYR A 21 0.94 -15.83 -19.94
N LEU A 22 -0.37 -16.07 -20.10
CA LEU A 22 -1.37 -15.73 -19.08
C LEU A 22 -1.17 -16.49 -17.77
N VAL A 23 -0.67 -17.73 -17.83
CA VAL A 23 -0.36 -18.55 -16.64
C VAL A 23 0.94 -18.11 -15.97
N LEU A 24 1.96 -17.71 -16.74
CA LEU A 24 3.25 -17.26 -16.22
C LEU A 24 3.22 -15.79 -15.73
N MET A 25 2.42 -14.93 -16.36
CA MET A 25 2.24 -13.52 -15.99
C MET A 25 2.01 -13.27 -14.50
N PRO A 26 1.13 -14.02 -13.78
CA PRO A 26 0.96 -13.82 -12.34
C PRO A 26 2.18 -14.24 -11.51
N LEU A 27 3.07 -15.12 -12.00
CA LEU A 27 4.27 -15.53 -11.27
C LEU A 27 5.37 -14.44 -11.27
N PHE A 28 5.37 -13.55 -12.25
CA PHE A 28 6.38 -12.49 -12.41
C PHE A 28 5.88 -11.09 -12.01
N LYS A 29 4.59 -10.93 -11.72
CA LYS A 29 4.05 -9.67 -11.20
C LYS A 29 4.42 -9.55 -9.73
N GLU A 30 5.37 -8.68 -9.42
CA GLU A 30 5.68 -8.28 -8.05
C GLU A 30 4.38 -7.91 -7.31
N GLU A 31 4.25 -8.50 -6.12
CA GLU A 31 3.11 -8.56 -5.20
C GLU A 31 2.56 -7.20 -4.72
N SER A 32 2.86 -6.08 -5.36
CA SER A 32 2.60 -4.73 -4.83
C SER A 32 1.12 -4.41 -4.56
N PHE A 33 0.17 -5.06 -5.23
CA PHE A 33 -1.27 -4.78 -5.05
C PHE A 33 -1.96 -5.68 -4.01
N LEU A 34 -1.55 -6.95 -3.93
CA LEU A 34 -2.05 -7.87 -2.89
C LEU A 34 -1.41 -7.60 -1.53
N ASP A 35 -0.13 -7.21 -1.52
CA ASP A 35 0.60 -6.96 -0.28
C ASP A 35 0.09 -5.70 0.42
N HIS A 36 -0.31 -4.65 -0.30
CA HIS A 36 -0.87 -3.44 0.32
C HIS A 36 -2.23 -3.66 0.96
N THR A 37 -3.11 -4.42 0.30
CA THR A 37 -4.45 -4.74 0.83
C THR A 37 -4.35 -5.68 2.04
N ARG A 38 -3.48 -6.70 1.95
CA ARG A 38 -3.26 -7.66 3.04
C ARG A 38 -2.55 -7.03 4.23
N LYS A 39 -1.56 -6.15 4.00
CA LYS A 39 -0.86 -5.40 5.04
C LYS A 39 -1.76 -4.36 5.70
N SER A 40 -2.62 -3.66 4.93
CA SER A 40 -3.59 -2.71 5.50
C SER A 40 -4.63 -3.43 6.38
N GLN A 41 -5.20 -4.55 5.93
CA GLN A 41 -6.15 -5.34 6.71
C GLN A 41 -5.50 -5.98 7.94
N SER A 42 -4.27 -6.49 7.80
CA SER A 42 -3.47 -7.03 8.91
C SER A 42 -3.13 -5.96 9.94
N ASN A 43 -2.74 -4.76 9.51
CA ASN A 43 -2.40 -3.66 10.42
C ASN A 43 -3.61 -3.18 11.21
N GLY A 44 -4.79 -3.07 10.60
CA GLY A 44 -6.03 -2.73 11.30
C GLY A 44 -6.38 -3.73 12.42
N ALA A 45 -6.39 -5.02 12.10
CA ALA A 45 -6.64 -6.07 13.10
C ALA A 45 -5.57 -6.09 14.22
N THR A 46 -4.30 -5.84 13.87
CA THR A 46 -3.21 -5.77 14.86
C THR A 46 -3.37 -4.56 15.78
N LYS A 47 -3.79 -3.41 15.24
CA LYS A 47 -4.05 -2.18 16.00
C LYS A 47 -5.17 -2.38 17.03
N GLU A 48 -6.29 -2.97 16.60
CA GLU A 48 -7.42 -3.25 17.49
C GLU A 48 -7.03 -4.22 18.61
N ALA A 49 -6.25 -5.26 18.30
CA ALA A 49 -5.76 -6.19 19.30
C ALA A 49 -4.88 -5.48 20.35
N LEU A 50 -3.91 -4.65 19.90
CA LEU A 50 -3.02 -3.91 20.81
C LEU A 50 -3.78 -2.91 21.69
N LEU A 51 -4.75 -2.17 21.14
CA LEU A 51 -5.59 -1.24 21.91
C LEU A 51 -6.48 -1.97 22.91
N THR A 52 -7.03 -3.13 22.52
CA THR A 52 -7.82 -3.99 23.41
C THR A 52 -6.95 -4.51 24.56
N THR A 53 -5.74 -4.97 24.27
CA THR A 53 -4.79 -5.41 25.31
C THR A 53 -4.41 -4.27 26.25
N LEU A 54 -4.20 -3.05 25.74
CA LEU A 54 -3.92 -1.89 26.58
C LEU A 54 -5.08 -1.60 27.55
N ASN A 55 -6.33 -1.69 27.07
CA ASN A 55 -7.52 -1.53 27.89
C ASN A 55 -7.65 -2.63 28.96
N GLU A 56 -7.32 -3.88 28.62
CA GLU A 56 -7.30 -4.99 29.58
C GLU A 56 -6.23 -4.77 30.67
N ILE A 57 -5.01 -4.34 30.30
CA ILE A 57 -3.95 -4.01 31.26
C ILE A 57 -4.41 -2.92 32.24
N GLU A 58 -5.07 -1.88 31.74
CA GLU A 58 -5.65 -0.84 32.61
C GLU A 58 -6.76 -1.37 33.50
N PHE A 59 -7.59 -2.27 32.99
CA PHE A 59 -8.64 -2.92 33.76
C PHE A 59 -8.04 -3.78 34.88
N GLU A 60 -7.06 -4.63 34.58
CA GLU A 60 -6.40 -5.48 35.58
C GLU A 60 -5.71 -4.66 36.67
N PHE A 61 -5.06 -3.55 36.31
CA PHE A 61 -4.47 -2.62 37.27
C PHE A 61 -5.54 -1.96 38.16
N LYS A 62 -6.65 -1.48 37.59
CA LYS A 62 -7.78 -0.91 38.35
C LYS A 62 -8.46 -1.92 39.28
N MET A 63 -8.32 -3.20 38.97
CA MET A 63 -8.84 -4.31 39.77
C MET A 63 -7.83 -4.84 40.80
N ASP A 64 -6.71 -4.13 41.03
CA ASP A 64 -5.62 -4.53 41.93
C ASP A 64 -5.03 -5.91 41.63
N LYS A 65 -5.16 -6.39 40.37
CA LYS A 65 -4.60 -7.67 39.92
C LYS A 65 -3.15 -7.55 39.44
N LEU A 66 -2.70 -6.33 39.15
CA LEU A 66 -1.40 -6.03 38.58
C LEU A 66 -0.66 -5.03 39.47
N SER A 67 0.63 -5.27 39.73
CA SER A 67 1.44 -4.33 40.49
C SER A 67 1.68 -3.04 39.70
N GLU A 68 1.91 -1.93 40.39
CA GLU A 68 2.16 -0.65 39.73
C GLU A 68 3.45 -0.67 38.88
N SER A 69 4.47 -1.43 39.28
CA SER A 69 5.69 -1.63 38.48
C SER A 69 5.40 -2.37 37.18
N ASP A 70 4.65 -3.47 37.26
CA ASP A 70 4.34 -4.30 36.10
C ASP A 70 3.40 -3.56 35.15
N TYR A 71 2.39 -2.88 35.68
CA TYR A 71 1.50 -2.00 34.93
C TYR A 71 2.28 -0.96 34.12
N ARG A 72 3.21 -0.23 34.76
CA ARG A 72 4.01 0.77 34.05
C ARG A 72 4.88 0.18 32.96
N GLN A 73 5.43 -1.01 33.19
CA GLN A 73 6.26 -1.70 32.19
C GLN A 73 5.41 -2.14 30.99
N LEU A 74 4.33 -2.87 31.24
CA LEU A 74 3.40 -3.38 30.23
C LEU A 74 2.77 -2.24 29.43
N LYS A 75 2.24 -1.21 30.11
CA LYS A 75 1.63 -0.04 29.45
C LYS A 75 2.59 0.63 28.49
N ARG A 76 3.84 0.90 28.91
CA ARG A 76 4.86 1.52 28.06
C ARG A 76 5.19 0.66 26.83
N GLN A 77 5.31 -0.65 27.01
CA GLN A 77 5.61 -1.56 25.90
C GLN A 77 4.51 -1.58 24.85
N TYR A 78 3.24 -1.63 25.27
CA TYR A 78 2.12 -1.65 24.34
C TYR A 78 1.85 -0.28 23.70
N GLU A 79 1.97 0.82 24.45
CA GLU A 79 1.89 2.19 23.90
C GLU A 79 2.96 2.41 22.83
N SER A 80 4.19 1.95 23.05
CA SER A 80 5.26 2.05 22.04
C SER A 80 4.95 1.28 20.77
N GLN A 81 4.29 0.12 20.86
CA GLN A 81 3.90 -0.67 19.70
C GLN A 81 2.78 0.01 18.90
N VAL A 82 1.77 0.55 19.59
CA VAL A 82 0.69 1.33 18.97
C VAL A 82 1.24 2.58 18.28
N ALA A 83 2.12 3.33 18.95
CA ALA A 83 2.73 4.53 18.38
C ALA A 83 3.56 4.23 17.13
N LYS A 84 4.28 3.10 17.12
CA LYS A 84 5.03 2.65 15.94
C LYS A 84 4.08 2.34 14.77
N LEU A 85 3.02 1.59 15.02
CA LEU A 85 2.03 1.22 14.00
C LEU A 85 1.32 2.45 13.42
N MET A 86 0.95 3.42 14.28
CA MET A 86 0.34 4.69 13.82
C MET A 86 1.28 5.50 12.94
N ARG A 87 2.59 5.55 13.25
CA ARG A 87 3.58 6.23 12.39
C ARG A 87 3.77 5.53 11.05
N GLU A 88 3.68 4.20 11.01
CA GLU A 88 3.73 3.42 9.77
C GLU A 88 2.49 3.66 8.90
N GLU A 89 1.31 3.90 9.49
CA GLU A 89 0.08 4.30 8.79
C GLU A 89 0.14 5.77 8.30
N GLU A 90 0.74 6.68 9.08
CA GLU A 90 0.85 8.10 8.74
C GLU A 90 1.93 8.41 7.72
N THR A 91 2.93 7.53 7.55
CA THR A 91 3.93 7.73 6.51
C THR A 91 3.23 7.46 5.18
N PRO A 92 2.87 8.49 4.37
CA PRO A 92 2.42 8.20 3.02
C PRO A 92 3.56 7.40 2.42
N SER A 93 3.25 6.20 1.91
CA SER A 93 4.21 5.48 1.08
C SER A 93 4.81 6.54 0.17
N GLN A 94 6.11 6.77 0.30
CA GLN A 94 6.88 7.46 -0.73
C GLN A 94 6.79 6.53 -1.94
N LYS A 95 5.61 6.48 -2.59
CA LYS A 95 5.53 6.31 -4.02
C LYS A 95 6.50 7.35 -4.49
N ALA A 96 7.62 6.89 -5.05
CA ALA A 96 8.46 7.73 -5.88
C ALA A 96 7.48 8.50 -6.76
N ILE A 97 7.28 9.78 -6.45
CA ILE A 97 6.37 10.60 -7.21
C ILE A 97 7.03 10.63 -8.57
N ASP A 98 6.35 10.05 -9.55
CA ASP A 98 6.86 9.93 -10.90
C ASP A 98 7.33 11.31 -11.34
N SER A 99 8.64 11.43 -11.61
CA SER A 99 9.27 12.70 -11.94
C SER A 99 8.62 13.34 -13.15
N ASP A 100 8.09 12.51 -14.05
CA ASP A 100 7.43 12.96 -15.28
C ASP A 100 6.05 13.57 -14.97
N LEU A 101 5.32 13.01 -14.00
CA LEU A 101 4.06 13.60 -13.52
C LEU A 101 4.30 14.93 -12.79
N MET A 102 5.37 15.05 -11.99
CA MET A 102 5.70 16.33 -11.36
C MET A 102 6.06 17.40 -12.40
N ALA A 103 6.86 17.05 -13.40
CA ALA A 103 7.26 17.99 -14.46
C ALA A 103 6.04 18.49 -15.27
N GLU A 104 5.07 17.62 -15.53
CA GLU A 104 3.83 18.00 -16.20
C GLU A 104 2.98 18.96 -15.36
N VAL A 105 2.84 18.69 -14.06
CA VAL A 105 2.12 19.57 -13.12
C VAL A 105 2.78 20.96 -13.04
N GLU A 106 4.10 21.02 -12.96
CA GLU A 106 4.83 22.29 -12.91
C GLU A 106 4.63 23.12 -14.19
N ARG A 107 4.63 22.46 -15.35
CA ARG A 107 4.32 23.09 -16.65
C ARG A 107 2.92 23.67 -16.68
N GLU A 108 1.92 22.95 -16.15
CA GLU A 108 0.53 23.42 -16.12
C GLU A 108 0.34 24.61 -15.16
N ILE A 109 1.01 24.59 -14.01
CA ILE A 109 1.01 25.71 -13.05
C ILE A 109 1.62 26.96 -13.70
N GLU A 110 2.75 26.82 -14.38
CA GLU A 110 3.41 27.96 -15.02
C GLU A 110 2.55 28.55 -16.15
N ALA A 111 1.94 27.70 -16.99
CA ALA A 111 1.02 28.13 -18.03
C ALA A 111 -0.19 28.90 -17.45
N SER A 112 -0.71 28.44 -16.32
CA SER A 112 -1.83 29.08 -15.61
C SER A 112 -1.42 30.42 -15.00
N MET A 113 -0.23 30.53 -14.41
CA MET A 113 0.31 31.76 -13.86
C MET A 113 0.56 32.82 -14.96
N GLN A 114 1.07 32.41 -16.11
CA GLN A 114 1.29 33.31 -17.25
C GLN A 114 -0.03 33.82 -17.84
N LYS A 115 -1.08 32.98 -17.91
CA LYS A 115 -2.42 33.41 -18.34
C LYS A 115 -3.01 34.46 -17.38
N ARG A 116 -2.84 34.29 -16.06
CA ARG A 116 -3.30 35.28 -15.07
C ARG A 116 -2.57 36.62 -15.20
N LYS A 117 -1.24 36.60 -15.38
CA LYS A 117 -0.45 37.82 -15.59
C LYS A 117 -0.79 38.57 -16.89
N LYS A 118 -1.23 37.87 -17.94
CA LYS A 118 -1.71 38.49 -19.20
C LYS A 118 -3.17 38.98 -19.11
N GLY A 119 -3.96 38.49 -18.16
CA GLY A 119 -5.36 38.87 -17.96
C GLY A 119 -5.56 40.13 -17.12
N ASP A 120 -4.61 40.48 -16.25
CA ASP A 120 -4.67 41.66 -15.35
C ASP A 120 -4.21 42.98 -16.00
N GLY A 121 -3.97 42.98 -17.31
CA GLY A 121 -3.46 44.12 -18.08
C GLY A 121 -4.48 44.83 -18.95
N LYS A 122 -5.78 44.80 -18.61
CA LYS A 122 -6.83 45.49 -19.36
C LYS A 122 -7.81 46.24 -18.48
#